data_AF-A0A926NKL5-F1
#
_entry.id   AF-A0A926NKL5-F1
#
_cell.length_a   1.000
_cell.length_b   1.000
_cell.length_c   1.000
_cell.angle_alpha   90.00
_cell.angle_beta   90.00
_cell.angle_gamma   90.00
#
_symmetry.space_group_name_H-M   'P 1'
#
loop_
_entity.id
_entity.type
_entity.pdbx_description
1 polymer ?
#
loop_
_entity_poly.entity_id
_entity_poly.type
_entity_poly.pdbx_seq_one_letter_code
_entity_poly.pdbx_strand_id
1 'polypeptide(L)' 'MKSRLNLTIEDSLLTSMKKYAEKKNTSVSNLVEAYFKNLTKPAKRETFMDMVEKLGPHNIDPKADLKELYYQNKKHGL' A
#
# COMPACT_ATOMS: atom_id res chain seq x y z
N MET A 1 13.36 -7.44 15.41
CA MET A 1 13.88 -8.79 15.75
C MET A 1 13.36 -9.79 14.74
N LYS A 2 14.14 -10.83 14.41
CA LYS A 2 13.68 -11.94 13.55
C LYS A 2 13.44 -13.18 14.40
N SER A 3 12.39 -13.94 14.09
CA SER A 3 12.05 -15.21 14.74
C SER A 3 12.29 -16.38 13.77
N ARG A 4 12.64 -17.56 14.29
CA ARG A 4 12.82 -18.77 13.47
C ARG A 4 11.45 -19.38 13.15
N LEU A 5 11.25 -19.76 11.90
CA LEU A 5 10.09 -20.48 11.41
C LEU A 5 10.55 -21.83 10.85
N ASN A 6 9.97 -22.93 11.34
CA ASN A 6 10.20 -24.28 10.82
C ASN A 6 9.05 -24.65 9.89
N LEU A 7 9.35 -25.12 8.69
CA LEU A 7 8.38 -25.50 7.67
C LEU A 7 8.70 -26.89 7.14
N THR A 8 7.66 -27.67 6.86
CA THR A 8 7.79 -28.92 6.09
C THR A 8 7.43 -28.61 4.64
N ILE A 9 8.27 -29.03 3.70
CA ILE A 9 8.11 -28.79 2.27
C ILE A 9 8.70 -29.96 1.49
N GLU A 10 8.18 -30.21 0.29
CA GLU A 10 8.73 -31.21 -0.61
C GLU A 10 10.20 -30.91 -0.95
N ASP A 11 11.04 -31.95 -0.95
CA ASP A 11 12.49 -31.79 -1.16
C ASP A 11 12.84 -31.32 -2.59
N SER A 12 12.08 -31.79 -3.59
CA SER A 12 12.18 -31.34 -4.98
C SER A 12 11.90 -29.84 -5.11
N LEU A 13 10.90 -29.35 -4.38
CA LEU A 13 10.54 -27.95 -4.34
C LEU A 13 11.61 -27.13 -3.61
N LEU A 14 12.10 -27.59 -2.45
CA LEU A 14 13.19 -26.93 -1.71
C LEU A 14 14.44 -26.77 -2.59
N THR A 15 14.79 -27.81 -3.34
CA THR A 15 15.92 -27.77 -4.29
C THR A 15 15.71 -26.72 -5.36
N SER A 16 14.51 -26.65 -5.93
CA SER A 16 14.15 -25.65 -6.94
C SER A 16 14.17 -24.22 -6.39
N MET A 17 13.69 -24.02 -5.15
CA MET A 17 13.73 -22.74 -4.46
C MET A 17 15.15 -22.26 -4.19
N LYS A 18 16.06 -23.15 -3.77
CA LYS A 18 17.48 -22.81 -3.54
C LYS A 18 18.15 -22.34 -4.83
N LYS A 19 18.00 -23.10 -5.92
CA LYS A 19 18.53 -22.72 -7.25
C LYS A 19 18.00 -21.36 -7.71
N TYR A 20 16.70 -21.12 -7.50
CA TYR A 20 16.09 -19.84 -7.84
C TYR A 20 16.68 -18.69 -6.99
N ALA A 21 16.86 -18.90 -5.69
CA ALA A 21 17.42 -17.91 -4.78
C ALA A 21 18.88 -17.56 -5.15
N GLU A 22 19.70 -18.57 -5.46
CA GLU A 22 21.08 -18.39 -5.94
C GLU A 22 21.13 -17.57 -7.23
N LYS A 23 20.31 -17.93 -8.23
CA LYS A 23 20.20 -17.17 -9.50
C LYS A 23 19.82 -15.70 -9.28
N LYS A 24 19.10 -15.40 -8.20
CA LYS A 24 18.67 -14.06 -7.81
C LYS A 24 19.59 -13.39 -6.77
N ASN A 25 20.74 -13.99 -6.46
CA ASN A 25 21.68 -13.53 -5.43
C ASN A 25 20.99 -13.23 -4.09
N THR A 26 20.08 -14.11 -3.66
CA THR A 26 19.31 -13.98 -2.42
C THR A 26 19.18 -15.32 -1.69
N SER A 27 18.51 -15.33 -0.55
CA SER A 27 18.24 -16.54 0.24
C SER A 27 16.77 -16.95 0.18
N VAL A 28 16.49 -18.24 0.41
CA VAL A 28 15.12 -18.75 0.54
C VAL A 28 14.37 -18.01 1.66
N SER A 29 15.01 -17.75 2.79
CA SER A 29 14.41 -17.00 3.89
C SER A 29 14.00 -15.59 3.47
N ASN A 30 14.81 -14.89 2.67
CA ASN A 30 14.46 -13.57 2.14
C ASN A 30 13.29 -13.63 1.16
N LEU A 31 13.23 -14.65 0.30
CA LEU A 31 12.11 -14.84 -0.63
C LEU A 31 10.79 -15.04 0.11
N VAL A 32 10.80 -15.93 1.10
CA VAL A 32 9.61 -16.23 1.93
C VAL A 32 9.20 -15.00 2.73
N GLU A 33 10.14 -14.32 3.38
CA GLU A 33 9.88 -13.10 4.14
C GLU A 33 9.30 -12.00 3.23
N ALA A 34 9.85 -11.79 2.03
CA ALA A 34 9.36 -10.81 1.07
C ALA A 34 7.95 -11.13 0.57
N TYR A 35 7.68 -12.41 0.27
CA TYR A 35 6.35 -12.86 -0.14
C TYR A 35 5.31 -12.57 0.95
N PHE A 36 5.57 -13.00 2.19
CA PHE A 36 4.64 -12.77 3.30
C PHE A 36 4.51 -11.30 3.66
N LYS A 37 5.58 -10.49 3.58
CA LYS A 37 5.50 -9.02 3.75
C LYS A 37 4.57 -8.37 2.73
N ASN A 38 4.57 -8.85 1.49
CA ASN A 38 3.67 -8.34 0.47
C ASN A 38 2.23 -8.78 0.75
N LEU A 39 2.04 -10.06 1.10
CA LEU A 39 0.72 -10.63 1.38
C LEU A 39 0.04 -10.03 2.62
N THR A 40 0.79 -9.75 3.68
CA THR A 40 0.28 -9.19 4.93
C THR A 40 0.36 -7.67 4.98
N LYS A 41 0.79 -7.03 3.89
CA LYS A 41 0.86 -5.57 3.82
C LYS A 41 -0.54 -5.01 4.09
N PRO A 42 -0.72 -4.19 5.15
CA PRO A 42 -2.03 -3.63 5.44
C PRO A 42 -2.52 -2.81 4.24
N ALA A 43 -3.77 -2.99 3.86
CA ALA A 43 -4.42 -2.29 2.75
C ALA A 43 -4.55 -0.77 2.96
N LYS A 44 -3.99 -0.21 4.03
CA LYS A 44 -3.96 1.23 4.33
C LYS A 44 -3.00 1.96 3.38
N ARG A 45 -3.32 1.97 2.10
CA ARG A 45 -3.19 3.20 1.34
C ARG A 45 -4.47 3.97 1.61
N GLU A 46 -4.32 5.22 2.02
CA GLU A 46 -5.41 6.16 2.08
C GLU A 46 -6.13 6.11 0.72
N THR A 47 -7.37 5.61 0.74
CA THR A 47 -8.17 5.56 -0.47
C THR A 47 -8.61 6.98 -0.82
N PHE A 48 -9.02 7.19 -2.06
CA PHE A 48 -9.61 8.47 -2.45
C PHE A 48 -10.78 8.86 -1.53
N MET A 49 -11.59 7.88 -1.09
CA MET A 49 -12.68 8.13 -0.16
C MET A 49 -12.17 8.53 1.24
N ASP A 50 -11.12 7.87 1.75
CA ASP A 50 -10.50 8.28 3.02
C ASP A 50 -9.97 9.72 2.95
N MET A 51 -9.44 10.14 1.79
CA MET A 51 -8.99 11.52 1.59
C MET A 51 -10.15 12.50 1.54
N VAL A 52 -11.25 12.16 0.85
CA VAL A 52 -12.46 13.00 0.77
C VAL A 52 -13.12 13.15 2.13
N GLU A 53 -13.22 12.08 2.92
CA GLU A 53 -13.77 12.12 4.28
C GLU A 53 -12.94 13.02 5.21
N LYS A 54 -11.61 13.04 5.06
CA LYS A 54 -10.72 13.93 5.84
C LYS A 54 -10.88 15.42 5.50
N LEU A 55 -11.40 15.77 4.34
CA LEU A 55 -11.70 17.18 4.01
C LEU A 55 -12.83 17.76 4.89
N GLY A 56 -13.61 16.88 5.53
CA GLY A 56 -14.68 17.26 6.45
C GLY A 56 -15.94 17.76 5.73
N PRO A 57 -17.02 18.05 6.48
CA PRO A 57 -18.25 18.57 5.90
C PRO A 57 -18.02 19.97 5.33
N HIS A 58 -18.49 20.20 4.10
CA HIS A 58 -18.46 21.50 3.45
C HIS A 58 -19.87 22.08 3.38
N ASN A 59 -20.03 23.34 3.79
CA ASN A 59 -21.30 24.05 3.72
C ASN A 59 -21.37 24.85 2.41
N ILE A 60 -21.48 24.15 1.27
CA ILE A 60 -21.61 24.76 -0.06
C ILE A 60 -23.07 24.61 -0.50
N ASP A 61 -23.70 25.70 -0.93
CA ASP A 61 -25.05 25.68 -1.51
C ASP A 61 -25.05 24.79 -2.77
N PRO A 62 -25.92 23.77 -2.87
CA PRO A 62 -26.03 22.91 -4.05
C PRO A 62 -26.31 23.65 -5.36
N LYS A 63 -26.82 24.88 -5.31
CA LYS A 63 -27.11 25.73 -6.48
C LYS A 63 -25.99 26.70 -6.82
N ALA A 64 -24.92 26.76 -6.04
CA ALA A 64 -23.85 27.70 -6.27
C ALA A 64 -22.96 27.30 -7.46
N ASP A 65 -22.52 28.31 -8.22
CA ASP A 65 -21.48 28.11 -9.24
C ASP A 65 -20.12 27.93 -8.57
N LEU A 66 -19.65 26.68 -8.54
CA LEU A 66 -18.38 26.28 -7.93
C LEU A 66 -17.18 26.97 -8.61
N LYS A 67 -17.26 27.27 -9.90
CA LYS A 67 -16.19 27.94 -10.64
C LYS A 67 -16.09 29.38 -10.18
N GLU A 68 -17.22 30.09 -10.10
CA GLU A 68 -17.24 31.46 -9.60
C GLU A 68 -16.72 31.52 -8.16
N LEU A 69 -17.21 30.65 -7.27
CA LEU A 69 -16.77 30.57 -5.87
C LEU A 69 -15.26 30.30 -5.73
N TYR A 70 -14.69 29.43 -6.57
CA TYR A 70 -13.25 29.17 -6.57
C TYR A 70 -12.43 30.42 -6.90
N TYR A 71 -12.81 31.16 -7.94
CA TYR A 71 -12.08 32.36 -8.35
C TYR A 71 -12.29 33.54 -7.41
N GLN A 72 -13.45 33.65 -6.77
CA GLN A 72 -13.67 34.67 -5.73
C GLN A 72 -12.80 34.39 -4.50
N ASN A 73 -12.76 33.15 -4.01
CA ASN A 73 -11.91 32.79 -2.86
C ASN A 73 -10.41 32.95 -3.17
N LYS A 74 -9.96 32.61 -4.38
CA LYS A 74 -8.56 32.80 -4.80
C LYS A 74 -8.14 34.28 -4.83
N LYS A 75 -9.06 35.20 -5.10
CA LYS A 75 -8.79 36.65 -5.04
C LYS A 75 -8.67 37.18 -3.61
N HIS A 76 -9.25 36.50 -2.63
CA HIS A 76 -9.27 36.91 -1.23
C HIS A 76 -8.15 36.30 -0.37
N GLY A 77 -7.16 35.61 -0.97
CA GLY A 77 -5.93 35.23 -0.29
C GLY A 77 -6.12 34.18 0.79
N LEU A 78 -6.50 32.98 0.37
CA LEU A 78 -6.15 31.73 1.06
C LEU A 78 -5.18 30.95 0.17
#